data_AF-A0A085G4V9-F1
#
_entry.id   AF-A0A085G4V9-F1
#
_cell.length_a   1.000
_cell.length_b   1.000
_cell.length_c   1.000
_cell.angle_alpha   90.00
_cell.angle_beta   90.00
_cell.angle_gamma   90.00
#
_symmetry.space_group_name_H-M   'P 1'
#
loop_
_entity.id
_entity.type
_entity.pdbx_description
1 polymer ?
#
loop_
_entity_poly.entity_id
_entity_poly.type
_entity_poly.pdbx_seq_one_letter_code
_entity_poly.pdbx_strand_id
1 'polypeptide(L)'
;MVLRQGRYGMFIGCSNYPECDHIETIDKPEETSLSCPQCKQGHLLQRKSRFGKAFHACDRYPDCQFVINNKPVAGQCSYCQYPLLMEKKTAQGVKLFCASKSCGKAVNDINKDQDE
;
A
#
# COMPACT_ATOMS: atom_id res chain seq x y z
N MET A 1 8.52 4.89 -26.77
CA MET A 1 8.76 4.43 -25.39
C MET A 1 9.55 3.12 -25.47
N VAL A 2 10.66 3.01 -24.75
CA VAL A 2 11.59 1.87 -24.79
C VAL A 2 11.96 1.48 -23.37
N LEU A 3 12.01 0.18 -23.10
CA LEU A 3 12.48 -0.35 -21.83
C LEU A 3 14.01 -0.20 -21.77
N ARG A 4 14.52 0.52 -20.77
CA ARG A 4 15.95 0.72 -20.53
C ARG A 4 16.30 0.33 -19.10
N GLN A 5 17.52 -0.15 -18.90
CA GLN A 5 18.03 -0.51 -17.58
C GLN A 5 18.90 0.64 -17.04
N GLY A 6 18.55 1.18 -15.88
CA GLY A 6 19.30 2.22 -15.18
C GLY A 6 19.80 1.77 -13.81
N ARG A 7 20.54 2.64 -13.12
CA ARG A 7 21.10 2.38 -11.77
C ARG A 7 20.05 2.05 -10.70
N TYR A 8 18.82 2.49 -10.89
CA TYR A 8 17.70 2.29 -9.95
C TYR A 8 16.69 1.22 -10.42
N GLY A 9 17.00 0.49 -11.50
CA GLY A 9 16.11 -0.52 -12.07
C GLY A 9 15.68 -0.19 -13.50
N MET A 10 14.65 -0.91 -13.95
CA MET A 10 14.10 -0.78 -15.30
C MET A 10 13.18 0.44 -15.36
N PHE A 11 13.36 1.25 -16.40
CA PHE A 11 12.52 2.42 -16.65
C PHE A 11 12.10 2.46 -18.11
N ILE A 12 10.95 3.09 -18.36
CA ILE A 12 10.46 3.36 -19.71
C ILE A 12 10.99 4.74 -20.10
N GLY A 13 11.93 4.77 -21.03
CA GLY A 13 12.47 6.00 -21.59
C GLY A 13 11.85 6.33 -22.95
N CYS A 14 11.96 7.58 -23.36
CA CYS A 14 11.64 7.97 -24.74
C CYS A 14 12.61 7.33 -25.74
N SER A 15 12.12 6.99 -26.94
CA SER A 15 12.95 6.36 -27.97
C SER A 15 13.95 7.34 -28.58
N ASN A 16 13.58 8.62 -28.69
CA ASN A 16 14.36 9.70 -29.29
C ASN A 16 15.21 10.48 -28.27
N TYR A 17 15.77 9.82 -27.27
CA TYR A 17 16.76 10.46 -26.40
C TYR A 17 17.99 10.88 -27.23
N PRO A 18 18.46 12.14 -27.20
CA PRO A 18 18.25 13.18 -26.17
C PRO A 18 17.17 14.24 -26.48
N GLU A 19 16.47 14.18 -27.60
CA GLU A 19 15.44 15.16 -27.97
C GLU A 19 14.16 15.05 -27.10
N CYS A 20 14.03 13.96 -26.35
CA CYS A 20 12.89 13.66 -25.49
C CYS A 20 13.37 13.00 -24.20
N ASP A 21 13.21 13.71 -23.07
CA ASP A 21 13.69 13.33 -21.73
C ASP A 21 12.60 12.67 -20.85
N HIS A 22 11.50 12.21 -21.44
CA HIS A 22 10.43 11.54 -20.69
C HIS A 22 10.89 10.19 -20.14
N ILE A 23 10.82 10.03 -18.82
CA ILE A 23 11.21 8.83 -18.08
C ILE A 23 10.04 8.44 -17.16
N GLU A 24 9.49 7.25 -17.37
CA GLU A 24 8.55 6.65 -16.43
C GLU A 24 9.17 5.46 -15.72
N THR A 25 9.12 5.49 -14.39
CA THR A 25 9.43 4.34 -13.56
C THR A 25 8.27 3.36 -13.57
N ILE A 26 8.56 2.09 -13.84
CA ILE A 26 7.57 1.00 -13.89
C ILE A 26 6.95 0.76 -12.51
N ASP A 27 7.75 0.94 -11.46
CA ASP A 27 7.33 0.82 -10.07
C ASP A 27 6.71 2.12 -9.56
N LYS A 28 5.64 2.60 -10.20
CA LYS A 28 4.77 3.59 -9.53
C LYS A 28 4.19 2.90 -8.30
N PRO A 29 4.43 3.40 -7.07
CA PRO A 29 3.78 2.87 -5.89
C PRO A 29 2.27 3.00 -6.12
N GLU A 30 1.52 1.91 -6.09
CA GLU A 30 0.07 1.99 -6.14
C GLU A 30 -0.38 2.82 -4.94
N GLU A 31 -0.94 3.99 -5.23
CA GLU A 31 -1.59 4.81 -4.22
C GLU A 31 -2.76 3.98 -3.70
N THR A 32 -2.65 3.55 -2.44
CA THR A 32 -3.79 2.88 -1.82
C THR A 32 -4.70 3.99 -1.36
N SER A 33 -5.92 4.06 -1.88
CA SER A 33 -6.94 5.08 -1.55
C SER A 33 -7.46 4.98 -0.11
N LEU A 34 -6.65 4.46 0.81
CA LEU A 34 -6.98 4.22 2.21
C LEU A 34 -6.34 5.31 3.05
N SER A 35 -7.19 6.05 3.75
CA SER A 35 -6.76 7.08 4.69
C SER A 35 -6.02 6.46 5.87
N CYS A 36 -4.97 7.14 6.33
CA CYS A 36 -4.20 6.72 7.48
C CYS A 36 -5.06 6.84 8.76
N PRO A 37 -5.28 5.76 9.50
CA PRO A 37 -6.11 5.80 10.71
C PRO A 37 -5.44 6.54 11.88
N GLN A 38 -4.11 6.76 11.83
CA GLN A 38 -3.36 7.45 12.86
C GLN A 38 -3.46 8.98 12.75
N CYS A 39 -3.28 9.54 11.55
CA CYS A 39 -3.32 10.99 11.34
C CYS A 39 -4.61 11.50 10.68
N LYS A 40 -5.42 10.61 10.06
CA LYS A 40 -6.67 10.91 9.33
C LYS A 40 -6.57 11.94 8.20
N GLN A 41 -5.36 12.42 7.91
CA GLN A 41 -5.09 13.48 6.95
C GLN A 41 -4.25 12.97 5.77
N GLY A 42 -3.47 11.92 5.97
CA GLY A 42 -2.64 11.30 4.94
C GLY A 42 -3.24 10.00 4.40
N HIS A 43 -2.63 9.48 3.34
CA HIS A 43 -3.01 8.22 2.68
C HIS A 43 -1.90 7.17 2.83
N LEU A 44 -2.31 5.89 2.76
CA LEU A 44 -1.38 4.77 2.78
C LEU A 44 -0.83 4.53 1.38
N LEU A 45 0.49 4.61 1.25
CA LEU A 45 1.19 4.34 0.00
C LEU A 45 1.93 3.01 0.07
N GLN A 46 1.80 2.17 -0.95
CA GLN A 46 2.58 0.95 -1.07
C GLN A 46 4.03 1.31 -1.42
N ARG A 47 4.97 0.99 -0.54
CA ARG A 47 6.41 1.17 -0.72
C ARG A 47 7.12 -0.18 -0.70
N LYS A 48 8.26 -0.28 -1.39
CA LYS A 48 9.12 -1.47 -1.34
C LYS A 48 10.30 -1.19 -0.41
N SER A 49 10.57 -2.14 0.49
CA SER A 49 11.78 -2.11 1.31
C SER A 49 13.01 -2.45 0.49
N ARG A 50 14.22 -2.19 1.03
CA ARG A 50 15.50 -2.60 0.41
C ARG A 50 15.59 -4.10 0.11
N PHE A 51 14.79 -4.90 0.80
CA PHE A 51 14.72 -6.36 0.65
C PHE A 51 13.63 -6.80 -0.36
N GLY A 52 13.01 -5.86 -1.08
CA GLY A 52 11.95 -6.13 -2.05
C GLY A 52 10.57 -6.40 -1.44
N LYS A 53 10.44 -6.50 -0.11
CA LYS A 53 9.14 -6.67 0.55
C LYS A 53 8.33 -5.38 0.48
N ALA A 54 7.11 -5.46 -0.03
CA ALA A 54 6.15 -4.36 -0.01
C ALA A 54 5.64 -4.10 1.42
N PHE A 55 5.43 -2.83 1.74
CA PHE A 55 4.84 -2.36 2.98
C PHE A 55 4.01 -1.11 2.66
N HIS A 56 3.03 -0.77 3.49
CA HIS A 56 2.21 0.41 3.31
C HIS A 56 2.50 1.39 4.44
N ALA A 57 2.84 2.62 4.08
CA ALA A 57 3.17 3.67 5.04
C ALA A 57 2.42 4.95 4.71
N CYS A 58 2.20 5.79 5.72
CA CYS A 58 1.61 7.11 5.50
C CYS A 58 2.52 7.95 4.58
N ASP A 59 1.91 8.63 3.61
CA ASP A 59 2.51 9.67 2.79
C ASP A 59 3.15 10.82 3.61
N ARG A 60 2.53 11.17 4.75
CA ARG A 60 2.96 12.25 5.65
C ARG A 60 4.14 11.92 6.55
N TYR A 61 5.02 11.01 6.17
CA TYR A 61 6.29 10.82 6.87
C TYR A 61 7.16 12.09 6.70
N PRO A 62 7.78 12.65 7.76
CA PRO A 62 7.99 12.10 9.10
C PRO A 62 6.90 12.39 10.15
N ASP A 63 5.93 13.27 9.87
CA ASP A 63 4.84 13.64 10.80
C ASP A 63 4.01 12.43 11.27
N CYS A 64 3.79 11.46 10.37
CA CYS A 64 3.08 10.23 10.65
C CYS A 64 3.94 9.01 10.33
N GLN A 65 4.32 8.26 11.37
CA GLN A 65 5.14 7.04 11.25
C GLN A 65 4.31 5.75 11.17
N PHE A 66 3.04 5.86 10.79
CA PHE A 66 2.18 4.69 10.64
C PHE A 66 2.66 3.81 9.49
N VAL A 67 2.88 2.52 9.79
CA VAL A 67 3.38 1.53 8.82
C VAL A 67 2.75 0.16 9.08
N ILE A 68 2.44 -0.55 8.01
CA ILE A 68 1.96 -1.93 8.03
C ILE A 68 2.65 -2.74 6.93
N ASN A 69 2.92 -4.01 7.20
CA ASN A 69 3.64 -4.87 6.25
C ASN A 69 2.71 -5.58 5.25
N ASN A 70 1.44 -5.70 5.61
CA ASN A 70 0.44 -6.40 4.81
C ASN A 70 -0.42 -5.41 4.05
N LYS A 71 -1.19 -5.90 3.07
CA LYS A 71 -2.11 -5.08 2.27
C LYS A 71 -3.22 -4.52 3.17
N PRO A 72 -3.37 -3.18 3.28
CA PRO A 72 -4.47 -2.57 3.98
C PRO A 72 -5.77 -2.75 3.20
N VAL A 73 -6.86 -2.91 3.94
CA VAL A 73 -8.22 -3.00 3.40
C VAL A 73 -9.11 -2.07 4.20
N ALA A 74 -9.97 -1.32 3.50
CA ALA A 74 -11.03 -0.54 4.12
C ALA A 74 -11.98 -1.50 4.85
N GLY A 75 -12.15 -1.31 6.15
CA GLY A 75 -13.07 -2.12 6.91
C GLY A 75 -13.02 -1.79 8.40
N GLN A 76 -14.16 -1.91 9.04
CA GLN A 76 -14.27 -1.68 10.47
C GLN A 76 -14.14 -2.99 11.24
N CYS A 77 -13.25 -3.01 12.23
CA CYS A 77 -13.06 -4.19 13.07
C CYS A 77 -14.27 -4.40 14.00
N SER A 78 -14.90 -5.57 13.97
CA SER A 78 -16.06 -5.90 14.83
C SER A 78 -15.75 -5.91 16.34
N TYR A 79 -14.47 -5.97 16.73
CA TYR A 79 -14.05 -6.06 18.14
C TYR A 79 -13.68 -4.71 18.76
N CYS A 80 -13.05 -3.83 17.99
CA CYS A 80 -12.53 -2.55 18.50
C CYS A 80 -12.93 -1.35 17.65
N GLN A 81 -13.78 -1.56 16.62
CA GLN A 81 -14.30 -0.53 15.72
C GLN A 81 -13.20 0.25 14.97
N TYR A 82 -12.01 -0.33 14.86
CA TYR A 82 -10.89 0.29 14.15
C TYR A 82 -11.15 0.29 12.63
N PRO A 83 -10.95 1.42 11.92
CA PRO A 83 -11.39 1.61 10.52
C PRO A 83 -10.43 1.04 9.48
N LEU A 84 -9.43 0.25 9.88
CA LEU A 84 -8.44 -0.31 8.97
C LEU A 84 -8.18 -1.79 9.27
N LEU A 85 -8.29 -2.61 8.24
CA LEU A 85 -7.97 -4.04 8.27
C LEU A 85 -6.73 -4.32 7.42
N MET A 86 -6.17 -5.51 7.60
CA MET A 86 -4.98 -5.99 6.90
C MET A 86 -5.17 -7.44 6.46
N GLU A 87 -4.82 -7.75 5.22
CA GLU A 87 -4.88 -9.12 4.69
C GLU A 87 -3.70 -9.95 5.19
N LYS A 88 -3.97 -11.13 5.74
CA LYS A 88 -2.94 -12.13 6.02
C LYS A 88 -3.27 -13.44 5.31
N LYS A 89 -2.27 -14.00 4.62
CA LYS A 89 -2.37 -15.34 4.03
C LYS A 89 -2.20 -16.38 5.14
N THR A 90 -3.22 -17.20 5.34
CA THR A 90 -3.21 -18.32 6.29
C THR A 90 -3.34 -19.65 5.54
N ALA A 91 -3.11 -20.78 6.22
CA ALA A 91 -3.26 -22.10 5.60
C ALA A 91 -4.67 -22.37 5.03
N GLN A 92 -5.70 -21.70 5.58
CA GLN A 92 -7.10 -21.82 5.16
C GLN A 92 -7.53 -20.75 4.13
N GLY A 93 -6.58 -19.97 3.59
CA GLY A 93 -6.86 -18.89 2.64
C GLY A 93 -6.52 -17.50 3.19
N VAL A 94 -6.97 -16.47 2.47
CA VAL A 94 -6.77 -15.06 2.84
C VAL A 94 -7.80 -14.69 3.90
N LYS A 95 -7.33 -14.27 5.08
CA LYS A 95 -8.18 -13.76 6.16
C LYS A 95 -7.81 -12.32 6.50
N LEU A 96 -8.79 -11.54 6.90
CA LEU A 96 -8.54 -10.19 7.39
C LEU A 96 -8.27 -10.16 8.88
N PHE A 97 -7.38 -9.26 9.26
CA PHE A 97 -7.05 -8.98 10.65
C PHE A 97 -7.15 -7.49 10.90
N CYS A 98 -7.42 -7.11 12.14
CA CYS A 98 -7.37 -5.71 12.55
C CYS A 98 -5.94 -5.16 12.43
N ALA A 99 -5.77 -4.00 11.79
CA ALA A 99 -4.47 -3.33 11.66
C ALA A 99 -4.01 -2.64 12.96
N SER A 100 -4.90 -2.49 13.95
CA SER A 100 -4.52 -1.94 15.25
C SER A 100 -3.61 -2.88 16.02
N LYS A 101 -2.48 -2.34 16.52
CA LYS A 101 -1.51 -3.07 17.37
C LYS A 101 -2.14 -3.61 18.66
N SER A 102 -3.20 -2.98 19.17
CA SER A 102 -3.87 -3.40 20.40
C SER A 102 -4.89 -4.51 20.21
N CYS A 103 -5.39 -4.73 18.98
CA CYS A 103 -6.45 -5.71 18.73
C CYS A 103 -5.92 -6.97 18.06
N GLY A 104 -5.36 -6.86 16.85
CA GLY A 104 -4.80 -7.99 16.10
C GLY A 104 -5.74 -9.19 15.84
N LYS A 105 -7.05 -9.08 16.12
CA LYS A 105 -8.03 -10.17 15.94
C LYS A 105 -8.41 -10.33 14.46
N ALA A 106 -8.79 -11.56 14.09
CA ALA A 106 -9.30 -11.87 12.76
C ALA A 106 -10.74 -11.37 12.61
N VAL A 107 -11.02 -10.67 11.50
CA VAL A 107 -12.35 -10.14 11.16
C VAL A 107 -12.83 -10.90 9.93
N ASN A 108 -14.04 -11.44 9.99
CA ASN A 108 -14.60 -12.28 8.91
C ASN A 108 -15.60 -11.54 8.02
N ASP A 109 -16.04 -10.34 8.41
CA ASP A 109 -17.06 -9.56 7.71
C ASP A 109 -16.46 -8.33 7.06
N ILE A 110 -16.44 -8.29 5.73
CA ILE A 110 -16.20 -7.07 4.97
C ILE A 110 -17.53 -6.76 4.29
N ASN A 111 -18.24 -5.74 4.77
CA ASN A 111 -19.26 -5.11 3.95
C ASN A 111 -18.55 -4.55 2.72
N LYS A 112 -18.81 -5.23 1.61
CA LYS A 112 -18.21 -5.03 0.32
C LYS A 112 -18.99 -3.89 -0.33
N ASP A 113 -18.57 -2.65 -0.10
CA ASP A 113 -18.97 -1.56 -0.98
C ASP A 113 -18.26 -1.81 -2.33
N GLN A 114 -18.99 -2.53 -3.18
CA GLN A 114 -18.84 -2.46 -4.62
C GLN A 114 -19.37 -1.09 -5.02
N ASP A 115 -18.51 -0.18 -5.43
CA ASP A 115 -18.96 0.96 -6.22
C ASP A 115 -18.55 0.74 -7.68
N GLU A 116 -19.54 1.06 -8.51
CA GLU A 116 -19.86 0.74 -9.90
C GLU A 116 -18.94 1.38 -10.94
#